data_AF-A0A968MDK8-F1
#
_entry.id   AF-A0A968MDK8-F1
#
_cell.length_a   1.000
_cell.length_b   1.000
_cell.length_c   1.000
_cell.angle_alpha   90.00
_cell.angle_beta   90.00
_cell.angle_gamma   90.00
#
_symmetry.space_group_name_H-M   'P 1'
#
loop_
_entity.id
_entity.type
_entity.pdbx_description
1 polymer ?
#
loop_
_entity_poly.entity_id
_entity_poly.type
_entity_poly.pdbx_seq_one_letter_code
_entity_poly.pdbx_strand_id
1 'polypeptide(L)'
;MTLPPELKRQFREELEQYEAEVKMPLISSMEELAKEEGIQIGKQEGIQIGKQEGIQIGEERGIQIGKQEGIQRVALNMLRQGMSIDQIVSLTQLSTDQVEQLLTQIEAQ
;
A
#
# COMPACT_ATOMS: atom_id res chain seq x y z
N MET A 1 -63.08 34.04 -7.48
CA MET A 1 -62.34 34.55 -8.65
C MET A 1 -61.33 33.51 -9.06
N THR A 2 -61.60 32.77 -10.13
CA THR A 2 -60.70 31.74 -10.65
C THR A 2 -59.71 32.39 -11.61
N LEU A 3 -58.43 32.06 -11.45
CA LEU A 3 -57.39 32.54 -12.34
C LEU A 3 -57.72 32.10 -13.78
N PRO A 4 -57.70 33.00 -14.77
CA PRO A 4 -57.89 32.64 -16.18
C PRO A 4 -56.94 31.49 -16.57
N PRO A 5 -57.41 30.52 -17.36
CA PRO A 5 -56.64 29.30 -17.65
C PRO A 5 -55.29 29.60 -18.31
N GLU A 6 -55.19 30.65 -19.12
CA GLU A 6 -53.93 31.13 -19.71
C GLU A 6 -52.93 31.59 -18.65
N LEU A 7 -53.40 32.36 -17.67
CA LEU A 7 -52.53 32.91 -16.61
C LEU A 7 -52.12 31.81 -15.62
N LYS A 8 -52.98 30.81 -15.40
CA LYS A 8 -52.65 29.60 -14.62
C LYS A 8 -51.57 28.76 -15.29
N ARG A 9 -51.56 28.71 -16.62
CA ARG A 9 -50.53 28.01 -17.39
C ARG A 9 -49.20 28.77 -17.31
N GLN A 10 -49.21 30.08 -17.55
CA GLN A 10 -48.01 30.91 -17.45
C GLN A 10 -47.37 30.85 -16.06
N PHE A 11 -48.19 30.96 -15.01
CA PHE A 11 -47.71 30.86 -13.63
C PHE A 11 -47.11 29.48 -13.30
N ARG A 12 -47.65 28.40 -13.88
CA ARG A 12 -47.11 27.05 -13.68
C ARG A 12 -45.79 26.85 -14.43
N GLU A 13 -45.69 27.37 -15.65
CA GLU A 13 -44.44 27.34 -16.44
C GLU A 13 -43.32 28.15 -15.76
N GLU A 14 -43.65 29.31 -15.18
CA GLU A 14 -42.71 30.17 -14.46
C GLU A 14 -42.21 29.51 -13.16
N LEU A 15 -43.08 28.83 -12.41
CA LEU A 15 -42.68 28.03 -11.25
C LEU A 15 -41.79 26.84 -11.61
N GLU A 16 -42.09 26.13 -12.69
CA GLU A 16 -41.26 25.01 -13.16
C GLU A 16 -39.87 25.46 -13.60
N GLN A 17 -39.76 26.63 -14.25
CA GLN A 17 -38.47 27.21 -14.62
C GLN A 17 -37.66 27.63 -13.39
N TYR A 18 -38.29 28.29 -12.41
CA TYR A 18 -37.64 28.66 -11.17
C TYR A 18 -37.17 27.44 -10.36
N GLU A 19 -38.01 26.40 -10.25
CA GLU A 19 -37.64 25.16 -9.56
C GLU A 19 -36.49 24.43 -10.27
N ALA A 20 -36.45 24.45 -11.61
CA ALA A 20 -35.36 23.89 -12.39
C ALA A 20 -34.06 24.71 -12.24
N GLU A 21 -34.17 26.04 -12.24
CA GLU A 21 -33.06 26.98 -12.10
C GLU A 21 -32.49 27.01 -10.67
N VAL A 22 -33.29 26.68 -9.64
CA VAL A 22 -32.82 26.52 -8.25
C VAL A 22 -32.26 25.12 -7.98
N LYS A 23 -32.78 24.06 -8.63
CA LYS A 23 -32.25 22.69 -8.50
C LYS A 23 -30.92 22.47 -9.22
N MET A 24 -30.68 23.13 -10.36
CA MET A 24 -29.42 22.97 -11.11
C MET A 24 -28.15 23.48 -10.37
N PRO A 25 -28.15 24.60 -9.62
CA PRO A 25 -26.94 25.13 -8.98
C PRO A 25 -26.54 24.43 -7.68
N LEU A 26 -27.50 23.97 -6.87
CA LEU A 26 -27.22 23.42 -5.53
C LEU A 26 -26.71 21.98 -5.55
N ILE A 27 -27.13 21.20 -6.54
CA ILE A 27 -26.66 19.83 -6.76
C ILE A 27 -25.22 19.87 -7.30
N SER A 28 -24.84 20.87 -8.09
CA SER A 28 -23.51 20.96 -8.69
C SER A 28 -22.38 21.18 -7.68
N SER A 29 -22.48 22.19 -6.80
CA SER A 29 -21.32 22.59 -5.98
C SER A 29 -21.10 21.69 -4.77
N MET A 30 -22.15 21.20 -4.10
CA MET A 30 -21.99 20.29 -2.96
C MET A 30 -21.54 18.89 -3.40
N GLU A 31 -22.03 18.38 -4.54
CA GLU A 31 -21.57 17.09 -5.07
C GLU A 31 -20.12 17.16 -5.55
N GLU A 32 -19.72 18.27 -6.17
CA GLU A 32 -18.34 18.50 -6.59
C GLU A 32 -17.40 18.57 -5.37
N LEU A 33 -17.77 19.31 -4.34
CA LEU A 33 -17.03 19.35 -3.06
C LEU A 33 -16.95 17.95 -2.41
N ALA A 34 -18.06 17.23 -2.31
CA ALA A 34 -18.08 15.89 -1.73
C ALA A 34 -17.22 14.90 -2.54
N LYS A 35 -17.21 15.03 -3.87
CA LYS A 35 -16.37 14.22 -4.76
C LYS A 35 -14.89 14.56 -4.59
N GLU A 36 -14.55 15.84 -4.52
CA GLU A 36 -13.18 16.29 -4.26
C GLU A 36 -12.70 15.80 -2.90
N GLU A 37 -13.49 15.97 -1.85
CA GLU A 37 -13.20 15.46 -0.50
C GLU A 37 -13.01 13.95 -0.51
N GLY A 38 -13.91 13.20 -1.15
CA GLY A 38 -13.79 11.74 -1.29
C GLY A 38 -12.51 11.31 -2.02
N ILE A 39 -12.12 12.02 -3.07
CA ILE A 39 -10.85 11.77 -3.79
C ILE A 39 -9.65 12.10 -2.90
N GLN A 40 -9.68 13.22 -2.17
CA GLN A 40 -8.60 13.61 -1.28
C GLN A 40 -8.43 12.58 -0.14
N ILE A 41 -9.52 12.18 0.50
CA ILE A 41 -9.52 11.18 1.57
C ILE A 41 -8.98 9.85 1.02
N GLY A 42 -9.54 9.34 -0.07
CA GLY A 42 -9.11 8.07 -0.66
C GLY A 42 -7.63 8.09 -1.08
N LYS A 43 -7.13 9.23 -1.58
CA LYS A 43 -5.71 9.39 -1.93
C LYS A 43 -4.83 9.42 -0.68
N GLN A 44 -5.23 10.15 0.36
CA GLN A 44 -4.48 10.23 1.61
C GLN A 44 -4.42 8.86 2.31
N GLU A 45 -5.56 8.19 2.46
CA GLU A 45 -5.66 6.86 3.04
C GLU A 45 -4.85 5.84 2.22
N GLY A 46 -4.98 5.84 0.89
CA GLY A 46 -4.23 4.95 0.02
C GLY A 46 -2.71 5.14 0.13
N ILE A 47 -2.23 6.38 0.20
CA ILE A 47 -0.80 6.68 0.40
C ILE A 47 -0.35 6.23 1.80
N GLN A 48 -1.16 6.50 2.83
CA GLN A 48 -0.82 6.15 4.20
C GLN A 48 -0.70 4.63 4.39
N ILE A 49 -1.72 3.89 3.94
CA ILE A 49 -1.75 2.42 3.99
C ILE A 49 -0.59 1.85 3.17
N GLY A 50 -0.44 2.28 1.92
CA GLY A 50 0.62 1.77 1.05
C GLY A 50 2.03 2.04 1.59
N LYS A 51 2.26 3.20 2.21
CA LYS A 51 3.54 3.51 2.86
C LYS A 51 3.77 2.65 4.10
N GLN A 52 2.75 2.49 4.95
CA GLN A 52 2.86 1.69 6.17
C GLN A 52 3.14 0.22 5.86
N GLU A 53 2.37 -0.38 4.96
CA GLU A 53 2.58 -1.77 4.53
C GLU A 53 3.93 -1.94 3.84
N GLY A 54 4.30 -1.02 2.96
CA GLY A 54 5.58 -1.05 2.25
C GLY A 54 6.78 -1.00 3.20
N ILE A 55 6.75 -0.15 4.22
CA ILE A 55 7.80 -0.07 5.25
C ILE A 55 7.85 -1.36 6.06
N GLN A 56 6.70 -1.84 6.55
CA GLN A 56 6.65 -3.03 7.38
C GLN A 56 7.20 -4.26 6.64
N ILE A 57 6.77 -4.49 5.39
CA ILE A 57 7.25 -5.60 4.57
C ILE A 57 8.75 -5.43 4.27
N GLY A 58 9.18 -4.20 3.99
CA GLY A 58 10.59 -3.89 3.71
C GLY A 58 11.50 -4.16 4.91
N GLU A 59 11.11 -3.72 6.09
CA GLU A 59 11.84 -3.93 7.34
C GLU A 59 11.91 -5.42 7.71
N GLU A 60 10.79 -6.14 7.66
CA GLU A 60 10.76 -7.56 7.98
C GLU A 60 11.65 -8.37 7.04
N ARG A 61 11.54 -8.14 5.73
CA ARG A 61 12.40 -8.80 4.73
C ARG A 61 13.86 -8.42 4.91
N GLY A 62 14.16 -7.15 5.14
CA GLY A 62 15.51 -6.65 5.33
C GLY A 62 16.19 -7.29 6.55
N ILE A 63 15.47 -7.40 7.68
CA ILE A 63 15.96 -8.05 8.90
C ILE A 63 16.21 -9.54 8.65
N GLN A 64 15.28 -10.24 8.00
CA GLN A 64 15.43 -11.67 7.73
C GLN A 64 16.62 -11.97 6.81
N ILE A 65 16.73 -11.24 5.69
CA ILE A 65 17.84 -11.37 4.74
C ILE A 65 19.15 -11.04 5.44
N GLY A 66 19.24 -9.90 6.12
CA GLY A 66 20.47 -9.48 6.81
C GLY A 66 20.91 -10.45 7.91
N LYS A 67 19.97 -11.05 8.63
CA LYS A 67 20.27 -12.10 9.61
C LYS A 67 20.83 -13.36 8.94
N GLN A 68 20.21 -13.82 7.84
CA GLN A 68 20.68 -15.00 7.10
C GLN A 68 22.07 -14.77 6.51
N GLU A 69 22.28 -13.65 5.81
CA GLU A 69 23.59 -13.27 5.26
C GLU A 69 24.65 -13.13 6.35
N GLY A 70 24.29 -12.56 7.50
CA GLY A 70 25.16 -12.45 8.66
C GLY A 70 25.61 -13.82 9.19
N ILE A 71 24.68 -14.76 9.34
CA ILE A 71 24.97 -16.14 9.79
C ILE A 71 25.86 -16.86 8.76
N GLN A 72 25.54 -16.76 7.47
CA GLN A 72 26.34 -17.35 6.39
C GLN A 72 27.77 -16.80 6.36
N ARG A 73 27.94 -15.48 6.54
CA ARG A 73 29.26 -14.85 6.61
C ARG A 73 30.09 -15.36 7.79
N VAL A 74 29.45 -15.57 8.95
CA VAL A 74 30.12 -16.16 10.12
C VAL A 74 30.51 -17.62 9.84
N ALA A 75 29.62 -18.41 9.25
CA ALA A 75 29.91 -19.80 8.86
C ALA A 75 31.06 -19.90 7.85
N LEU A 76 31.11 -19.03 6.84
CA LEU A 76 32.22 -18.93 5.89
C LEU A 76 33.56 -18.64 6.59
N ASN A 77 33.56 -17.72 7.56
CA ASN A 77 34.76 -17.42 8.34
C ASN A 77 35.20 -18.60 9.22
N MET A 78 34.25 -19.37 9.76
CA MET A 78 34.54 -20.60 10.52
C MET A 78 35.14 -21.69 9.63
N LEU A 79 34.61 -21.89 8.42
CA LEU A 79 35.16 -22.82 7.42
C LEU A 79 36.60 -22.46 7.07
N ARG A 80 36.87 -21.18 6.81
CA ARG A 80 38.22 -20.67 6.51
C ARG A 80 39.21 -20.86 7.66
N GLN A 81 38.73 -20.93 8.90
CA GLN A 81 39.55 -21.22 10.08
C GLN A 81 39.77 -22.73 10.31
N GLY A 82 39.23 -23.58 9.43
CA GLY A 82 39.39 -25.04 9.52
C GLY A 82 38.46 -25.71 10.53
N MET A 83 37.37 -25.05 10.93
CA MET A 83 36.34 -25.65 11.79
C MET A 83 35.57 -26.74 11.03
N SER A 84 35.17 -27.82 11.73
CA SER A 84 34.42 -28.90 11.08
C SER A 84 32.97 -28.49 10.76
N ILE A 85 32.40 -29.11 9.73
CA ILE A 85 31.01 -28.87 9.31
C ILE A 85 30.05 -29.12 10.48
N ASP A 86 30.23 -30.19 11.26
CA ASP A 86 29.40 -30.52 12.42
C ASP A 86 29.40 -29.41 13.49
N GLN A 87 30.58 -28.83 13.77
CA GLN A 87 30.70 -27.72 14.72
C GLN A 87 29.99 -26.46 14.22
N ILE A 88 30.10 -26.17 12.93
CA ILE A 88 29.47 -25.00 12.31
C ILE A 88 27.95 -25.15 12.32
N VAL A 89 27.43 -26.33 11.95
CA VAL A 89 25.99 -26.65 12.02
C VAL A 89 25.47 -26.46 13.44
N SER A 90 26.19 -26.95 14.45
CA SER A 90 25.79 -26.80 15.85
C SER A 90 25.78 -25.35 16.34
N LEU A 91 26.68 -24.49 15.84
CA LEU A 91 26.82 -23.10 16.30
C LEU A 91 25.92 -22.12 15.54
N THR A 92 25.71 -22.37 14.25
CA THR A 92 25.01 -21.46 13.33
C THR A 92 23.57 -21.87 13.04
N GLN A 93 23.19 -23.09 13.42
CA GLN A 93 21.89 -23.72 13.11
C GLN A 93 21.58 -23.81 11.61
N LEU A 94 22.60 -23.69 10.76
CA LEU A 94 22.49 -23.98 9.33
C LEU A 94 22.38 -25.49 9.11
N SER A 95 21.74 -25.91 8.02
CA SER A 95 21.79 -27.32 7.62
C SER A 95 23.17 -27.70 7.10
N THR A 96 23.47 -28.99 7.13
CA THR A 96 24.68 -29.56 6.49
C THR A 96 24.78 -29.10 5.04
N ASP A 97 23.69 -29.19 4.28
CA ASP A 97 23.63 -28.81 2.87
C ASP A 97 23.97 -27.33 2.66
N GLN A 98 23.52 -26.45 3.54
CA GLN A 98 23.83 -25.02 3.48
C GLN A 98 25.32 -24.76 3.73
N VAL A 99 25.92 -25.46 4.70
CA VAL A 99 27.35 -25.33 4.99
C VAL A 99 28.20 -25.90 3.86
N GLU A 100 27.78 -27.01 3.25
CA GLU A 100 28.44 -27.59 2.07
C GLU A 100 28.38 -26.66 0.85
N GLN A 101 27.22 -26.03 0.61
CA GLN A 101 27.09 -25.02 -0.45
C GLN A 101 28.03 -23.83 -0.23
N LEU A 102 28.17 -23.36 1.02
CA LEU A 102 29.11 -22.30 1.37
C LEU A 102 30.57 -22.74 1.16
N LEU A 103 30.90 -24.01 1.42
CA LEU A 103 32.23 -24.56 1.15
C LEU A 103 32.53 -24.55 -0.36
N THR A 104 31.60 -25.01 -1.19
CA THR A 104 31.76 -24.97 -2.65
C THR A 104 31.94 -23.54 -3.17
N GLN A 105 31.28 -22.54 -2.55
CA GLN A 105 31.49 -21.13 -2.90
C GLN A 105 32.89 -20.61 -2.58
N ILE A 106 33.52 -21.11 -1.51
CA ILE A 106 34.92 -20.77 -1.18
C ILE A 106 35.87 -21.40 -2.19
N GLU A 107 35.64 -22.66 -2.57
CA GLU A 107 36.49 -23.41 -3.51
C GLU A 107 36.36 -22.91 -4.97
N ALA A 108 35.25 -22.24 -5.29
CA ALA A 108 35.00 -21.64 -6.60
C ALA A 108 35.60 -20.21 -6.77
N GLN A 109 36.22 -19.65 -5.73
CA GLN A 109 36.95 -18.36 -5.76
C GLN A 109 38.46 -18.57 -5.83
#